data_AF-A0A1C7LTJ9-F1
#
_entry.id   AF-A0A1C7LTJ9-F1
#
_cell.length_a   1.000
_cell.length_b   1.000
_cell.length_c   1.000
_cell.angle_alpha   90.00
_cell.angle_beta   90.00
_cell.angle_gamma   90.00
#
_symmetry.space_group_name_H-M   'P 1'
#
loop_
_entity.id
_entity.type
_entity.pdbx_description
1 polymer ?
#
loop_
_entity_poly.entity_id
_entity_poly.type
_entity_poly.pdbx_seq_one_letter_code
_entity_poly.pdbx_strand_id
1 'polypeptide(L)'
;MSASTYLSQRRAASSDSHDHHHEEYHDNNVYPKEDFLTPFWRNFIIFSAGVVAFYKYAPAPSNDAYLTRWISQYATPAEVLERLGYKHLLLSAEQSVDNLIMADAKRPPVHRYRYPQRFEQYSPHVQPVGIKFDMGDVIVKGDDA
;
A
#
# COMPACT_ATOMS: atom_id res chain seq x y z
N MET A 1 -42.71 -5.64 4.90
CA MET A 1 -42.51 -6.69 3.88
C MET A 1 -41.01 -6.77 3.61
N SER A 2 -40.34 -7.78 4.14
CA SER A 2 -38.88 -7.91 4.05
C SER A 2 -38.54 -8.87 2.91
N ALA A 3 -37.76 -8.41 1.93
CA ALA A 3 -37.37 -9.21 0.77
C ALA A 3 -36.06 -9.94 1.07
N SER A 4 -36.12 -11.27 1.21
CA SER A 4 -34.94 -12.12 1.35
C SER A 4 -34.24 -12.27 -0.01
N THR A 5 -33.03 -11.72 -0.13
CA THR A 5 -32.17 -11.88 -1.31
C THR A 5 -31.36 -13.18 -1.14
N TYR A 6 -31.67 -14.21 -1.93
CA TYR A 6 -30.91 -15.44 -1.94
C TYR A 6 -29.60 -15.24 -2.73
N LEU A 7 -28.48 -15.08 -2.03
CA LEU A 7 -27.14 -15.13 -2.62
C LEU A 7 -26.83 -16.58 -2.99
N SER A 8 -26.83 -16.89 -4.29
CA SER A 8 -26.35 -18.18 -4.81
C SER A 8 -24.84 -18.26 -4.67
N GLN A 9 -24.39 -18.85 -3.56
CA GLN A 9 -22.99 -19.14 -3.30
C GLN A 9 -22.55 -20.36 -4.14
N ARG A 10 -21.95 -20.13 -5.31
CA ARG A 10 -21.28 -21.18 -6.08
C ARG A 10 -19.89 -21.40 -5.53
N ARG A 11 -19.71 -22.43 -4.69
CA ARG A 11 -18.38 -22.95 -4.35
C ARG A 11 -17.85 -23.74 -5.54
N ALA A 12 -16.82 -23.23 -6.20
CA ALA A 12 -15.98 -24.02 -7.08
C ALA A 12 -14.91 -24.69 -6.21
N ALA A 13 -15.13 -25.93 -5.79
CA ALA A 13 -14.10 -26.75 -5.17
C ALA A 13 -14.45 -28.24 -5.25
N SER A 14 -13.73 -28.95 -6.11
CA SER A 14 -13.20 -30.28 -5.80
C SER A 14 -11.98 -30.54 -6.69
N SER A 15 -10.79 -30.33 -6.11
CA SER A 15 -9.58 -31.00 -6.54
C SER A 15 -9.59 -32.35 -5.85
N ASP A 16 -9.92 -33.40 -6.59
CA ASP A 16 -9.89 -34.77 -6.11
C ASP A 16 -8.87 -35.53 -6.94
N SER A 17 -7.74 -35.89 -6.32
CA SER A 17 -6.64 -36.62 -6.95
C SER A 17 -6.83 -38.10 -6.62
N HIS A 18 -7.46 -38.84 -7.53
CA HIS A 18 -7.60 -40.29 -7.41
C HIS A 18 -6.67 -41.05 -8.36
N ASP A 19 -6.05 -42.06 -7.76
CA ASP A 19 -5.08 -43.01 -8.29
C ASP A 19 -5.67 -43.84 -9.46
N HIS A 20 -4.88 -44.04 -10.52
CA HIS A 20 -5.34 -44.61 -11.79
C HIS A 20 -5.41 -46.14 -11.76
N HIS A 21 -6.57 -46.69 -11.39
CA HIS A 21 -6.95 -48.06 -11.76
C HIS A 21 -7.76 -48.03 -13.05
N HIS A 22 -7.22 -48.62 -14.11
CA HIS A 22 -7.89 -48.79 -15.40
C HIS A 22 -9.01 -49.82 -15.30
N GLU A 23 -10.20 -49.37 -14.90
CA GLU A 23 -11.45 -50.10 -15.08
C GLU A 23 -12.07 -49.64 -16.40
N GLU A 24 -12.12 -50.54 -17.38
CA GLU A 24 -12.75 -50.34 -18.69
C GLU A 24 -14.28 -50.33 -18.53
N TYR A 25 -14.82 -49.26 -17.94
CA TYR A 25 -16.25 -48.97 -18.01
C TYR A 25 -16.55 -48.44 -19.41
N HIS A 26 -17.24 -49.25 -20.21
CA HIS A 26 -17.85 -48.79 -21.46
C HIS A 26 -18.86 -47.68 -21.16
N ASP A 27 -18.41 -46.44 -21.35
CA ASP A 27 -19.23 -45.25 -21.26
C ASP A 27 -20.28 -45.28 -22.38
N ASN A 28 -21.53 -45.60 -22.03
CA ASN A 28 -22.68 -45.58 -22.94
C ASN A 28 -23.25 -44.15 -23.11
N ASN A 29 -22.61 -43.12 -22.57
CA ASN A 29 -23.05 -41.75 -22.77
C ASN A 29 -22.66 -41.27 -24.17
N VAL A 30 -23.67 -41.10 -25.04
CA VAL A 30 -23.50 -40.44 -26.32
C VAL A 30 -23.29 -38.95 -26.07
N TYR A 31 -22.02 -38.53 -26.02
CA TYR A 31 -21.69 -37.11 -25.96
C TYR A 31 -22.17 -36.41 -27.23
N PRO A 32 -22.88 -35.27 -27.12
CA PRO A 32 -23.19 -34.47 -28.28
C PRO A 32 -21.88 -34.04 -28.95
N LYS A 33 -21.81 -34.14 -30.28
CA LYS A 33 -20.62 -33.70 -31.03
C LYS A 33 -20.45 -32.20 -30.82
N GLU A 34 -19.38 -31.82 -30.12
CA GLU A 34 -19.01 -30.43 -29.88
C GLU A 34 -18.53 -29.81 -31.20
N ASP A 35 -19.44 -29.17 -31.93
CA ASP A 35 -19.14 -28.42 -33.15
C ASP A 35 -18.78 -26.96 -32.83
N PHE A 36 -18.00 -26.32 -33.71
CA PHE A 36 -17.64 -24.90 -33.60
C PHE A 36 -18.83 -23.92 -33.70
N LEU A 37 -20.06 -24.44 -33.84
CA LEU A 37 -21.32 -23.70 -33.87
C LEU A 37 -22.19 -23.95 -32.64
N THR A 38 -21.66 -24.54 -31.55
CA THR A 38 -22.37 -24.59 -30.28
C THR A 38 -22.78 -23.18 -29.83
N PRO A 39 -23.86 -23.03 -29.03
CA PRO A 39 -24.36 -21.70 -28.62
C PRO A 39 -23.28 -20.80 -28.00
N PHE A 40 -22.29 -21.38 -27.34
CA PHE A 40 -21.13 -20.67 -26.81
C PHE A 40 -20.26 -20.07 -27.92
N TRP A 41 -19.78 -20.89 -28.87
CA TRP A 41 -18.92 -20.43 -29.96
C TRP A 41 -19.64 -19.50 -30.93
N ARG A 42 -20.92 -19.77 -31.21
CA ARG A 42 -21.75 -18.88 -32.03
C ARG A 42 -21.86 -17.48 -31.41
N ASN A 43 -22.16 -17.39 -30.12
CA ASN A 43 -22.26 -16.10 -29.43
C ASN A 43 -20.90 -15.39 -29.41
N PHE A 44 -19.80 -16.12 -29.22
CA PHE A 44 -18.44 -15.57 -29.27
C PHE A 44 -18.08 -15.02 -30.65
N ILE A 45 -18.42 -15.73 -31.73
CA ILE A 45 -18.19 -15.29 -33.12
C ILE A 45 -19.05 -14.06 -33.44
N ILE A 46 -20.31 -14.03 -33.03
CA ILE A 46 -21.19 -12.86 -33.23
C ILE A 46 -20.65 -11.66 -32.46
N PHE A 47 -20.21 -11.85 -31.22
CA PHE A 47 -19.63 -10.78 -30.42
C PHE A 47 -18.34 -10.25 -31.03
N SER A 48 -17.42 -11.13 -31.43
CA SER A 48 -16.16 -10.72 -32.04
C SER A 48 -16.36 -10.00 -33.37
N ALA A 49 -17.27 -10.50 -34.23
CA ALA A 49 -17.68 -9.83 -35.45
C ALA A 49 -18.33 -8.46 -35.17
N GLY A 50 -19.15 -8.37 -34.13
CA GLY A 50 -19.76 -7.13 -33.66
C GLY A 50 -18.71 -6.09 -33.23
N VAL A 51 -17.68 -6.49 -32.49
CA VAL A 51 -16.58 -5.60 -32.07
C VAL A 51 -15.78 -5.11 -33.29
N VAL A 52 -15.47 -5.98 -34.24
CA VAL A 52 -14.73 -5.61 -35.46
C VAL A 52 -15.55 -4.67 -36.33
N ALA A 53 -16.84 -4.96 -36.51
CA ALA A 53 -17.76 -4.09 -37.24
C ALA A 53 -17.88 -2.73 -36.54
N PHE A 54 -18.00 -2.72 -35.22
CA PHE A 54 -18.01 -1.49 -34.44
C PHE A 54 -16.71 -0.70 -34.61
N TYR A 55 -15.54 -1.32 -34.52
CA TYR A 55 -14.27 -0.61 -34.71
C TYR A 55 -14.13 0.02 -36.11
N LYS A 56 -14.58 -0.69 -37.16
CA LYS A 56 -14.44 -0.22 -38.55
C LYS A 56 -15.48 0.84 -38.95
N TYR A 57 -16.69 0.74 -38.40
CA TYR A 57 -17.82 1.60 -38.79
C TYR A 57 -18.29 2.54 -37.68
N ALA A 58 -17.63 2.55 -36.52
CA ALA A 58 -17.91 3.52 -35.48
C ALA A 58 -17.67 4.93 -36.06
N PRO A 59 -18.62 5.86 -35.86
CA PRO A 59 -18.42 7.26 -36.19
C PRO A 59 -17.14 7.77 -35.52
N ALA A 60 -16.38 8.61 -36.22
CA ALA A 60 -15.24 9.30 -35.62
C ALA A 60 -15.71 9.96 -34.30
N PRO A 61 -14.89 9.89 -33.22
CA PRO A 61 -15.26 10.42 -31.92
C PRO A 61 -15.42 11.94 -32.03
N SER A 62 -16.64 12.34 -32.35
CA SER A 62 -17.09 13.72 -32.41
C SER A 62 -18.05 13.92 -31.25
N ASN A 63 -18.03 15.11 -30.67
CA ASN A 63 -18.90 15.47 -29.53
C ASN A 63 -20.40 15.47 -29.90
N ASP A 64 -20.73 15.30 -31.19
CA ASP A 64 -22.10 15.19 -31.71
C ASP A 64 -22.62 13.75 -31.81
N ALA A 65 -21.79 12.74 -31.51
CA ALA A 65 -22.28 11.37 -31.44
C ALA A 65 -23.30 11.24 -30.30
N TYR A 66 -24.51 10.73 -30.62
CA TYR A 66 -25.62 10.60 -29.67
C TYR A 66 -25.22 9.87 -28.38
N LEU A 67 -24.43 8.79 -28.51
CA LEU A 67 -23.91 8.03 -27.39
C LEU A 67 -22.96 8.85 -26.51
N THR A 68 -22.02 9.60 -27.11
CA THR A 68 -21.11 10.48 -26.37
C THR A 68 -21.88 11.54 -25.60
N ARG A 69 -22.89 12.17 -26.21
CA ARG A 69 -23.76 13.16 -25.54
C ARG A 69 -24.55 12.56 -24.37
N TRP A 70 -25.07 11.34 -24.54
CA TRP A 70 -25.78 10.64 -23.48
C TRP A 70 -24.85 10.30 -22.31
N ILE A 71 -23.65 9.78 -22.61
CA ILE A 71 -22.63 9.49 -21.59
C ILE A 71 -22.21 10.78 -20.88
N SER A 72 -21.97 11.87 -21.62
CA SER A 72 -21.54 13.15 -21.04
C SER A 72 -22.56 13.77 -20.09
N GLN A 73 -23.86 13.47 -20.26
CA GLN A 73 -24.91 13.97 -19.38
C GLN A 73 -24.85 13.36 -17.97
N TYR A 74 -24.36 12.13 -17.85
CA TYR A 74 -24.23 11.42 -16.57
C TYR A 74 -22.77 11.35 -16.08
N ALA A 75 -21.81 11.63 -16.95
CA ALA A 75 -20.41 11.71 -16.58
C ALA A 75 -20.15 12.90 -15.66
N THR A 76 -19.17 12.76 -14.77
CA THR A 76 -18.68 13.89 -13.99
C THR A 76 -18.00 14.90 -14.92
N PRO A 77 -18.26 16.21 -14.75
CA PRO A 77 -17.65 17.23 -15.59
C PRO A 77 -16.14 17.29 -15.35
N ALA A 78 -15.38 17.57 -16.41
CA ALA A 78 -13.92 17.58 -16.38
C ALA A 78 -13.35 18.54 -15.32
N GLU A 79 -13.97 19.71 -15.14
CA GLU A 79 -13.58 20.72 -14.15
C GLU A 79 -13.61 20.19 -12.72
N VAL A 80 -14.59 19.33 -12.39
CA VAL A 80 -14.70 18.72 -11.06
C VAL A 80 -13.59 17.71 -10.86
N LEU A 81 -13.27 16.90 -11.88
CA LEU A 81 -12.17 15.94 -11.83
C LEU A 81 -10.82 16.64 -11.70
N GLU A 82 -10.61 17.73 -12.43
CA GLU A 82 -9.42 18.56 -12.31
C GLU A 82 -9.27 19.13 -10.90
N ARG A 83 -10.35 19.71 -10.35
CA ARG A 83 -10.35 20.25 -8.99
C ARG A 83 -10.04 19.17 -7.94
N LEU A 84 -10.58 17.96 -8.11
CA LEU A 84 -10.31 16.83 -7.22
C LEU A 84 -8.86 16.36 -7.34
N GLY A 85 -8.32 16.29 -8.56
CA GLY A 85 -6.93 15.95 -8.82
C GLY A 85 -5.97 16.97 -8.19
N TYR A 86 -6.24 18.26 -8.36
CA TYR A 86 -5.46 19.34 -7.75
C TYR A 86 -5.50 19.28 -6.23
N LYS A 87 -6.69 19.08 -5.64
CA LYS A 87 -6.85 18.91 -4.19
C LYS A 87 -6.03 17.73 -3.67
N HIS A 88 -6.04 16.60 -4.38
CA HIS A 88 -5.28 15.42 -3.97
C HIS A 88 -3.77 15.68 -4.07
N LEU A 89 -3.31 16.33 -5.14
CA LEU A 89 -1.92 16.72 -5.32
C LEU A 89 -1.43 17.57 -4.15
N LEU A 90 -2.20 18.59 -3.75
CA LEU A 90 -1.87 19.44 -2.60
C LEU A 90 -1.77 18.63 -1.31
N LEU A 91 -2.77 17.77 -1.03
CA LEU A 91 -2.78 16.95 0.18
C LEU A 91 -1.59 15.97 0.21
N SER A 92 -1.24 15.38 -0.94
CA SER A 92 -0.07 14.48 -1.04
C SER A 92 1.24 15.24 -0.84
N ALA A 93 1.34 16.48 -1.32
CA ALA A 93 2.49 17.33 -1.07
C ALA A 93 2.62 17.65 0.43
N GLU A 94 1.55 18.08 1.09
CA GLU A 94 1.52 18.34 2.54
C GLU A 94 1.89 17.09 3.34
N GLN A 95 1.27 15.95 3.02
CA GLN A 95 1.56 14.68 3.68
C GLN A 95 3.03 14.26 3.53
N SER A 96 3.65 14.55 2.39
CA SER A 96 5.07 14.25 2.18
C SER A 96 5.97 15.06 3.11
N VAL A 97 5.63 16.33 3.35
CA VAL A 97 6.37 17.21 4.28
C VAL A 97 6.19 16.71 5.71
N ASP A 98 4.98 16.38 6.12
CA ASP A 98 4.70 15.86 7.47
C ASP A 98 5.46 14.56 7.75
N ASN A 99 5.52 13.67 6.75
CA ASN A 99 6.28 12.43 6.84
C ASN A 99 7.78 12.70 7.03
N LEU A 100 8.34 13.71 6.36
CA LEU A 100 9.75 14.09 6.53
C LEU A 100 10.01 14.64 7.95
N ILE A 101 9.11 15.48 8.47
CA ILE A 101 9.22 16.02 9.83
C ILE A 101 9.18 14.89 10.86
N MET A 102 8.24 13.96 10.71
CA MET A 102 8.11 12.81 11.61
C MET A 102 9.30 11.86 11.49
N ALA A 103 9.84 11.66 10.29
CA ALA A 103 11.00 10.81 10.06
C ALA A 103 12.30 11.40 10.64
N ASP A 104 12.48 12.72 10.59
CA ASP A 104 13.65 13.40 11.16
C ASP A 104 13.58 13.58 12.68
N ALA A 105 12.38 13.46 13.27
CA ALA A 105 12.18 13.61 14.71
C ALA A 105 13.01 12.59 15.51
N LYS A 106 14.09 13.06 16.14
CA LYS A 106 14.92 12.25 17.06
C LYS A 106 14.40 12.35 18.48
N ARG A 107 14.42 11.23 19.20
CA ARG A 107 14.20 11.24 20.65
C ARG A 107 15.29 12.08 21.32
N PRO A 108 14.97 12.92 22.32
CA PRO A 108 16.00 13.62 23.06
C PRO A 108 16.96 12.59 23.70
N PRO A 109 18.27 12.85 23.71
CA PRO A 109 19.23 11.94 24.31
C PRO A 109 18.94 11.77 25.80
N VAL A 110 18.58 10.57 26.23
CA VAL A 110 18.33 10.25 27.64
C VAL A 110 19.63 9.76 28.26
N HIS A 111 20.22 10.58 29.13
CA HIS A 111 21.38 10.17 29.92
C HIS A 111 20.92 9.40 31.16
N ARG A 112 21.17 8.09 31.20
CA ARG A 112 20.89 7.23 32.35
C ARG A 112 22.12 7.12 33.24
N TYR A 113 22.16 7.91 34.31
CA TYR A 113 23.27 7.87 35.26
C TYR A 113 23.05 6.77 36.30
N ARG A 114 24.06 5.91 36.50
CA ARG A 114 24.08 4.93 37.60
C ARG A 114 24.04 5.59 38.99
N TYR A 115 24.60 6.81 39.09
CA TYR A 115 24.70 7.59 40.32
C TYR A 115 24.17 9.01 40.09
N PRO A 116 22.87 9.26 40.30
CA PRO A 116 22.29 10.60 40.13
C PRO A 116 22.84 11.61 41.13
N GLN A 117 23.30 11.13 42.29
CA GLN A 117 23.90 11.92 43.36
C GLN A 117 25.16 12.68 42.91
N ARG A 118 25.83 12.28 41.82
CA ARG A 118 27.02 12.97 41.32
C ARG A 118 26.74 14.38 40.78
N PHE A 119 25.48 14.70 40.45
CA PHE A 119 25.11 16.07 40.08
C PHE A 119 25.26 17.04 41.25
N GLU A 120 24.95 16.59 42.47
CA GLU A 120 25.03 17.41 43.69
C GLU A 120 26.43 17.41 44.32
N GLN A 121 27.26 16.42 43.98
CA GLN A 121 28.62 16.28 44.54
C GLN A 121 29.69 17.07 43.78
N TYR A 122 29.32 17.77 42.70
CA TYR A 122 30.29 18.55 41.94
C TYR A 122 30.73 19.76 42.76
N SER A 123 32.05 19.96 42.88
CA SER A 123 32.58 21.15 43.54
C SER A 123 32.17 22.39 42.73
N PRO A 124 31.57 23.42 43.37
CA PRO A 124 31.27 24.69 42.69
C PRO A 124 32.48 25.35 42.03
N HIS A 125 33.69 24.96 42.45
CA HIS A 125 34.95 25.49 41.95
C HIS A 125 35.65 24.54 40.97
N VAL A 126 34.96 23.53 40.43
CA VAL A 126 35.51 22.56 39.46
C VAL A 126 36.75 21.83 40.02
N GLN A 127 36.82 21.68 41.35
CA GLN A 127 37.95 21.00 41.97
C GLN A 127 37.75 19.49 41.91
N PRO A 128 38.63 18.74 41.22
CA PRO A 128 38.59 17.29 41.22
C PRO A 128 38.84 16.75 42.63
N VAL A 129 38.14 15.66 42.98
CA VAL A 129 38.38 14.96 44.24
C VAL A 129 39.77 14.32 44.23
N GLY A 130 40.48 14.39 45.35
CA GLY A 130 41.76 13.69 45.55
C GLY A 130 43.04 14.42 45.09
N ILE A 131 42.98 15.69 44.65
CA ILE A 131 44.19 16.44 44.21
C ILE A 131 44.71 17.41 45.29
N LYS A 132 43.98 17.59 46.40
CA LYS A 132 44.48 18.38 47.53
C LYS A 132 45.36 17.49 48.41
N PHE A 133 46.66 17.66 48.28
CA PHE A 133 47.64 17.10 49.21
C PHE A 133 47.85 18.10 50.36
N ASP A 134 47.89 17.60 51.59
CA ASP A 134 48.28 18.42 52.74
C ASP A 134 49.78 18.69 52.65
N MET A 135 50.13 19.96 52.43
CA MET A 135 51.51 20.42 52.31
C MET A 135 52.04 20.99 53.63
N GLY A 136 51.30 20.85 54.74
CA GLY A 136 51.65 21.44 56.03
C GLY A 136 52.97 20.93 56.63
N ASP A 137 53.41 19.73 56.25
CA ASP A 137 54.66 19.10 56.73
C ASP A 137 55.78 19.13 55.68
N VAL A 138 55.61 19.87 54.58
CA VAL A 138 56.62 19.94 53.52
C VAL A 138 57.64 21.04 53.83
N ILE A 139 58.83 20.64 54.27
CA ILE A 139 59.98 21.53 54.43
C ILE A 139 60.67 21.69 53.07
N VAL A 140 60.69 22.91 52.54
CA VAL A 140 61.42 23.24 51.31
C VAL A 140 62.92 23.11 51.59
N LYS A 141 63.61 22.31 50.78
CA LYS A 141 65.07 22.23 50.84
C LYS A 141 65.65 23.53 50.27
N GLY A 142 66.28 24.32 51.14
CA GLY A 142 67.06 25.48 50.73
C GLY A 142 68.35 25.02 50.07
N ASP A 143 68.74 25.70 48.98
CA ASP A 143 70.06 25.54 48.40
C ASP A 143 71.06 26.26 49.32
N ASP A 144 71.93 25.48 49.95
CA ASP A 144 73.08 26.00 50.67
C ASP A 144 74.01 26.71 49.66
N ALA A 145 74.37 27.97 49.97
CA ALA A 145 75.15 28.88 49.13
C ALA A 145 76.57 28.41 48.80
#